data_AF-M3IJK0-F1
#
_entry.id   AF-M3IJK0-F1
#
_cell.length_a   1.000
_cell.length_b   1.000
_cell.length_c   1.000
_cell.angle_alpha   90.00
_cell.angle_beta   90.00
_cell.angle_gamma   90.00
#
_symmetry.space_group_name_H-M   'P 1'
#
loop_
_entity.id
_entity.type
_entity.pdbx_description
1 polymer ?
#
loop_
_entity_poly.entity_id
_entity_poly.type
_entity_poly.pdbx_seq_one_letter_code
_entity_poly.pdbx_strand_id
1 'polypeptide(L)'
;MEFIFTFGLFLRWSRESSFVFPKDHSFHPHYKVEWCYFVGILRSAEGKQYGYELSFFKGIFGKNREAFPVHFAISDLENKTHTISQTVERRLGGMAGYDSKQIFSGDFILKIESNSKFHLIAKPKHSPELSLDLILNGDNSEILLHGNKGKSVKSRTDPNFYSYYYSIPRLSTRGELTLNGKKIQIESGNSWMDHEWSTPFYSNLKTTLSHPSNSWDWVCIQLEDGSDIMAFNFRKTIHSNSESFGTIRFSSGKKFTLNKKAKFDSFLILPFGPVQEQTKNIHLCGIFPLMLLLKKIQSFIL
;
A
#
# COMPACT_ATOMS: atom_id res chain seq x y z
N MET A 1 -54.05 22.38 -14.14
CA MET A 1 -52.71 22.19 -14.73
C MET A 1 -51.71 22.62 -13.67
N GLU A 2 -51.42 21.73 -12.71
CA GLU A 2 -50.48 22.01 -11.62
C GLU A 2 -49.16 21.30 -11.92
N PHE A 3 -48.09 22.09 -12.00
CA PHE A 3 -46.73 21.58 -12.16
C PHE A 3 -46.20 21.13 -10.81
N ILE A 4 -46.07 19.81 -10.65
CA ILE A 4 -45.31 19.20 -9.56
C ILE A 4 -43.82 19.42 -9.86
N PHE A 5 -43.17 20.33 -9.14
CA PHE A 5 -41.71 20.42 -9.10
C PHE A 5 -41.19 19.34 -8.16
N THR A 6 -40.78 18.20 -8.71
CA THR A 6 -39.98 17.20 -8.01
C THR A 6 -38.58 17.76 -7.82
N PHE A 7 -38.31 18.36 -6.66
CA PHE A 7 -36.95 18.64 -6.21
C PHE A 7 -36.25 17.30 -5.95
N GLY A 8 -35.39 16.89 -6.89
CA GLY A 8 -34.43 15.81 -6.68
C GLY A 8 -33.50 16.19 -5.54
N LEU A 9 -33.69 15.57 -4.37
CA LEU A 9 -32.71 15.58 -3.30
C LEU A 9 -31.45 14.87 -3.81
N PHE A 10 -30.50 15.65 -4.32
CA PHE A 10 -29.10 15.24 -4.36
C PHE A 10 -28.64 15.04 -2.91
N LEU A 11 -28.70 13.79 -2.43
CA LEU A 11 -28.03 13.39 -1.20
C LEU A 11 -26.54 13.67 -1.37
N ARG A 12 -26.10 14.80 -0.83
CA ARG A 12 -24.71 15.16 -0.65
C ARG A 12 -24.14 14.17 0.36
N TRP A 13 -23.61 13.06 -0.13
CA TRP A 13 -23.03 12.00 0.68
C TRP A 13 -21.69 12.46 1.26
N SER A 14 -21.72 13.40 2.21
CA SER A 14 -20.57 13.66 3.08
C SER A 14 -20.52 12.52 4.09
N ARG A 15 -20.06 11.35 3.65
CA ARG A 15 -19.65 10.31 4.58
C ARG A 15 -18.39 10.85 5.25
N GLU A 16 -18.55 11.51 6.39
CA GLU A 16 -17.54 11.39 7.46
C GLU A 16 -17.57 9.92 7.91
N SER A 17 -17.17 9.00 7.04
CA SER A 17 -17.32 7.56 7.27
C SER A 17 -16.29 7.11 8.27
N SER A 18 -16.77 6.59 9.40
CA SER A 18 -16.04 5.59 10.17
C SER A 18 -15.71 4.41 9.26
N PHE A 19 -14.47 3.93 9.31
CA PHE A 19 -14.07 2.71 8.62
C PHE A 19 -14.88 1.52 9.14
N VAL A 20 -15.31 0.63 8.24
CA VAL A 20 -16.10 -0.55 8.54
C VAL A 20 -15.34 -1.78 8.05
N PHE A 21 -14.85 -2.59 8.98
CA PHE A 21 -14.14 -3.82 8.68
C PHE A 21 -15.06 -5.04 8.78
N PRO A 22 -14.91 -6.05 7.91
CA PRO A 22 -13.86 -6.20 6.90
C PRO A 22 -14.18 -5.51 5.56
N LYS A 23 -15.33 -4.82 5.45
CA LYS A 23 -15.82 -4.23 4.20
C LYS A 23 -14.81 -3.31 3.52
N ASP A 24 -14.14 -2.46 4.28
CA ASP A 24 -13.18 -1.47 3.78
C ASP A 24 -11.78 -2.08 3.49
N HIS A 25 -11.63 -3.41 3.57
CA HIS A 25 -10.46 -4.11 3.02
C HIS A 25 -10.55 -4.35 1.52
N SER A 26 -11.76 -4.34 0.93
CA SER A 26 -11.93 -4.44 -0.52
C SER A 26 -11.79 -3.07 -1.17
N PHE A 27 -11.52 -3.04 -2.47
CA PHE A 27 -11.55 -1.80 -3.24
C PHE A 27 -12.94 -1.15 -3.26
N HIS A 28 -12.93 0.18 -3.34
CA HIS A 28 -14.12 1.02 -3.22
C HIS A 28 -14.58 1.53 -4.59
N PRO A 29 -15.81 1.19 -5.05
CA PRO A 29 -16.27 1.52 -6.40
C PRO A 29 -16.45 3.02 -6.65
N HIS A 30 -16.48 3.85 -5.60
CA HIS A 30 -16.68 5.30 -5.73
C HIS A 30 -15.37 6.11 -5.80
N TYR A 31 -14.22 5.45 -5.88
CA TYR A 31 -12.90 6.08 -5.94
C TYR A 31 -12.10 5.67 -7.18
N LYS A 32 -11.34 6.62 -7.74
CA LYS A 32 -10.61 6.41 -9.00
C LYS A 32 -9.22 5.78 -8.83
N VAL A 33 -8.63 5.92 -7.65
CA VAL A 33 -7.25 5.51 -7.38
C VAL A 33 -7.19 4.85 -6.01
N GLU A 34 -6.64 3.64 -5.97
CA GLU A 34 -6.64 2.82 -4.77
C GLU A 34 -5.52 1.78 -4.77
N TRP A 35 -4.94 1.53 -3.59
CA TRP A 35 -3.72 0.75 -3.39
C TRP A 35 -3.93 -0.09 -2.12
N CYS A 36 -3.83 -1.41 -2.23
CA CYS A 36 -3.85 -2.34 -1.10
C CYS A 36 -2.60 -3.20 -1.20
N TYR A 37 -1.65 -3.04 -0.29
CA TYR A 37 -0.37 -3.73 -0.38
C TYR A 37 0.12 -4.29 0.95
N PHE A 38 0.96 -5.30 0.83
CA PHE A 38 1.58 -6.00 1.94
C PHE A 38 3.08 -6.00 1.75
N VAL A 39 3.82 -5.66 2.79
CA VAL A 39 5.26 -5.82 2.87
C VAL A 39 5.61 -6.58 4.14
N GLY A 40 6.70 -7.34 4.14
CA GLY A 40 7.11 -8.02 5.36
C GLY A 40 8.44 -8.72 5.27
N ILE A 41 8.90 -9.17 6.43
CA ILE A 41 10.07 -10.03 6.57
C ILE A 41 9.57 -11.42 6.95
N LEU A 42 9.95 -12.40 6.14
CA LEU A 42 9.67 -13.81 6.32
C LEU A 42 10.92 -14.51 6.85
N ARG A 43 10.72 -15.58 7.63
CA ARG A 43 11.75 -16.48 8.11
C ARG A 43 11.38 -17.91 7.74
N SER A 44 12.28 -18.59 7.04
CA SER A 44 12.09 -20.00 6.70
C SER A 44 12.33 -20.91 7.91
N ALA A 45 11.91 -22.17 7.81
CA ALA A 45 12.19 -23.20 8.80
C ALA A 45 13.70 -23.44 9.01
N GLU A 46 14.52 -23.16 7.98
CA GLU A 46 15.98 -23.22 8.05
C GLU A 46 16.62 -21.93 8.61
N GLY A 47 15.81 -20.96 9.05
CA GLY A 47 16.27 -19.70 9.64
C GLY A 47 16.62 -18.60 8.64
N LYS A 48 16.48 -18.84 7.32
CA LYS A 48 16.79 -17.83 6.28
C LYS A 48 15.75 -16.73 6.26
N GLN A 49 16.16 -15.49 5.95
CA GLN A 49 15.26 -14.34 5.89
C GLN A 49 15.00 -13.86 4.46
N TYR A 50 13.74 -13.51 4.20
CA TYR A 50 13.30 -12.97 2.91
C TYR A 50 12.44 -11.72 3.14
N GLY A 51 12.71 -10.66 2.39
CA GLY A 51 11.75 -9.57 2.22
C GLY A 51 10.72 -9.94 1.16
N TYR A 52 9.47 -9.53 1.34
CA TYR A 52 8.46 -9.64 0.28
C TYR A 52 7.62 -8.37 0.19
N GLU A 53 7.08 -8.15 -1.00
CA GLU A 53 6.07 -7.15 -1.29
C GLU A 53 5.04 -7.74 -2.25
N LEU A 54 3.75 -7.55 -1.95
CA LEU A 54 2.66 -7.86 -2.86
C LEU A 54 1.64 -6.72 -2.82
N SER A 55 1.56 -5.99 -3.92
CA SER A 55 0.74 -4.78 -4.05
C SER A 55 -0.33 -4.94 -5.11
N PHE A 56 -1.57 -4.61 -4.75
CA PHE A 56 -2.71 -4.53 -5.65
C PHE A 56 -3.10 -3.07 -5.83
N PHE A 57 -3.32 -2.68 -7.08
CA PHE A 57 -3.72 -1.33 -7.44
C PHE A 57 -5.03 -1.35 -8.22
N LYS A 58 -5.80 -0.28 -8.10
CA LYS A 58 -6.91 0.04 -8.98
C LYS A 58 -6.74 1.46 -9.51
N GLY A 59 -6.76 1.58 -10.82
CA GLY A 59 -6.73 2.85 -11.53
C GLY A 59 -7.84 2.95 -12.56
N ILE A 60 -8.37 4.15 -12.75
CA ILE A 60 -9.41 4.42 -13.75
C ILE A 60 -8.87 5.35 -14.82
N PHE A 61 -8.97 4.91 -16.08
CA PHE A 61 -8.39 5.59 -17.23
C PHE A 61 -9.43 5.85 -18.32
N GLY A 62 -9.28 6.98 -19.03
CA GLY A 62 -10.12 7.34 -20.18
C GLY A 62 -11.62 7.31 -19.89
N LYS A 63 -12.40 6.61 -20.71
CA LYS A 63 -13.86 6.43 -20.58
C LYS A 63 -14.24 5.46 -19.44
N ASN A 64 -13.77 5.72 -18.22
CA ASN A 64 -14.03 4.90 -17.01
C ASN A 64 -13.60 3.43 -17.11
N ARG A 65 -12.46 3.17 -17.75
CA ARG A 65 -11.90 1.81 -17.81
C ARG A 65 -11.07 1.55 -16.56
N GLU A 66 -11.50 0.59 -15.75
CA GLU A 66 -10.72 0.11 -14.61
C GLU A 66 -9.57 -0.80 -15.09
N ALA A 67 -8.40 -0.60 -14.51
CA ALA A 67 -7.26 -1.50 -14.62
C ALA A 67 -6.78 -1.87 -13.21
N PHE A 68 -6.23 -3.08 -13.10
CA PHE A 68 -5.81 -3.68 -11.85
C PHE A 68 -4.34 -4.10 -11.89
N PRO A 69 -3.39 -3.15 -11.84
CA PRO A 69 -1.98 -3.49 -11.74
C PRO A 69 -1.68 -4.26 -10.44
N VAL A 70 -0.77 -5.22 -10.53
CA VAL A 70 -0.16 -5.91 -9.39
C VAL A 70 1.35 -5.87 -9.53
N HIS A 71 2.03 -5.61 -8.42
CA HIS A 71 3.47 -5.75 -8.29
C HIS A 71 3.78 -6.77 -7.18
N PHE A 72 4.67 -7.70 -7.48
CA PHE A 72 5.09 -8.76 -6.58
C PHE A 72 6.61 -8.82 -6.59
N ALA A 73 7.24 -8.81 -5.42
CA ALA A 73 8.67 -8.90 -5.30
C ALA A 73 9.12 -9.74 -4.11
N ILE A 74 10.25 -10.42 -4.28
CA ILE A 74 10.98 -11.11 -3.23
C ILE A 74 12.41 -10.58 -3.19
N SER A 75 12.86 -10.24 -2.00
CA SER A 75 14.25 -9.88 -1.70
C SER A 75 14.89 -11.00 -0.88
N ASP A 76 15.87 -11.68 -1.44
CA ASP A 76 16.71 -12.62 -0.70
C ASP A 76 17.81 -11.83 0.01
N LEU A 77 17.70 -11.73 1.33
CA LEU A 77 18.59 -10.89 2.14
C LEU A 77 20.01 -11.48 2.23
N GLU A 78 20.13 -12.79 2.18
CA GLU A 78 21.42 -13.49 2.25
C GLU A 78 22.16 -13.43 0.92
N ASN A 79 21.46 -13.78 -0.17
CA ASN A 79 22.04 -13.81 -1.51
C ASN A 79 22.04 -12.43 -2.19
N LYS A 80 21.44 -11.41 -1.57
CA LYS A 80 21.35 -10.02 -2.05
C LYS A 80 20.72 -9.93 -3.44
N THR A 81 19.71 -10.76 -3.70
CA THR A 81 18.96 -10.75 -4.95
C THR A 81 17.57 -10.15 -4.75
N HIS A 82 17.02 -9.59 -5.82
CA HIS A 82 15.68 -9.04 -5.86
C HIS A 82 14.99 -9.51 -7.14
N THR A 83 13.88 -10.23 -7.00
CA THR A 83 13.14 -10.81 -8.12
C THR A 83 11.73 -10.26 -8.12
N ILE A 84 11.25 -9.86 -9.28
CA ILE A 84 9.94 -9.23 -9.45
C ILE A 84 9.06 -10.00 -10.42
N SER A 85 7.75 -9.89 -10.23
CA SER A 85 6.71 -10.24 -11.19
C SER A 85 5.61 -9.18 -11.14
N GLN A 86 4.96 -8.93 -12.27
CA GLN A 86 3.91 -7.92 -12.36
C GLN A 86 2.86 -8.34 -13.38
N THR A 87 1.63 -7.89 -13.18
CA THR A 87 0.57 -8.00 -14.18
C THR A 87 -0.30 -6.75 -14.18
N VAL A 88 -1.02 -6.52 -15.28
CA VAL A 88 -2.04 -5.48 -15.38
C VAL A 88 -3.22 -6.05 -16.13
N GLU A 89 -4.27 -6.39 -15.38
CA GLU A 89 -5.50 -6.95 -15.94
C GLU A 89 -6.65 -5.94 -15.91
N ARG A 90 -7.76 -6.32 -16.56
CA ARG A 90 -9.03 -5.59 -16.56
C ARG A 90 -10.15 -6.52 -16.09
N ARG A 91 -11.29 -5.96 -15.72
CA ARG A 91 -12.50 -6.74 -15.38
C ARG A 91 -13.03 -7.62 -16.52
N LEU A 92 -12.62 -7.36 -17.76
CA LEU A 92 -13.09 -8.10 -18.93
C LEU A 92 -12.75 -9.59 -18.79
N GLY A 93 -13.74 -10.46 -19.03
CA GLY A 93 -13.55 -11.91 -18.93
C GLY A 93 -13.32 -12.44 -17.52
N GLY A 94 -13.53 -11.62 -16.48
CA GLY A 94 -13.30 -12.02 -15.08
C GLY A 94 -11.83 -12.19 -14.73
N MET A 95 -10.92 -11.53 -15.45
CA MET A 95 -9.47 -11.62 -15.21
C MET A 95 -9.00 -10.82 -13.99
N ALA A 96 -9.74 -9.78 -13.61
CA ALA A 96 -9.48 -9.00 -12.41
C ALA A 96 -10.77 -8.47 -11.80
N GLY A 97 -10.72 -8.16 -10.51
CA GLY A 97 -11.86 -7.60 -9.83
C GLY A 97 -11.68 -7.57 -8.33
N TYR A 98 -12.78 -7.22 -7.67
CA TYR A 98 -12.87 -7.18 -6.23
C TYR A 98 -14.33 -7.37 -5.80
N ASP A 99 -14.50 -7.98 -4.65
CA ASP A 99 -15.78 -8.15 -3.95
C ASP A 99 -15.54 -8.14 -2.43
N SER A 100 -16.57 -8.37 -1.63
CA SER A 100 -16.47 -8.35 -0.16
C SER A 100 -15.46 -9.33 0.45
N LYS A 101 -14.97 -10.32 -0.30
CA LYS A 101 -14.10 -11.40 0.16
C LYS A 101 -12.74 -11.41 -0.50
N GLN A 102 -12.51 -10.66 -1.57
CA GLN A 102 -11.23 -10.71 -2.29
C GLN A 102 -10.97 -9.51 -3.20
N ILE A 103 -9.69 -9.32 -3.50
CA ILE A 103 -9.16 -8.50 -4.61
C ILE A 103 -8.29 -9.44 -5.45
N PHE A 104 -8.42 -9.42 -6.77
CA PHE A 104 -7.64 -10.29 -7.64
C PHE A 104 -7.30 -9.65 -8.99
N SER A 105 -6.20 -10.09 -9.57
CA SER A 105 -5.73 -9.70 -10.90
C SER A 105 -4.85 -10.81 -11.47
N GLY A 106 -5.36 -11.53 -12.47
CA GLY A 106 -4.69 -12.71 -13.02
C GLY A 106 -4.50 -13.80 -11.97
N ASP A 107 -3.25 -14.23 -11.78
CA ASP A 107 -2.88 -15.28 -10.83
C ASP A 107 -2.52 -14.75 -9.42
N PHE A 108 -2.85 -13.47 -9.15
CA PHE A 108 -2.62 -12.81 -7.87
C PHE A 108 -3.94 -12.56 -7.15
N ILE A 109 -4.05 -13.02 -5.92
CA ILE A 109 -5.28 -12.98 -5.13
C ILE A 109 -4.95 -12.57 -3.69
N LEU A 110 -5.66 -11.56 -3.22
CA LEU A 110 -5.81 -11.24 -1.81
C LEU A 110 -7.19 -11.72 -1.38
N LYS A 111 -7.29 -12.68 -0.46
CA LYS A 111 -8.55 -13.00 0.22
C LYS A 111 -8.64 -12.27 1.55
N ILE A 112 -9.83 -11.77 1.82
CA ILE A 112 -10.22 -11.06 3.03
C ILE A 112 -11.03 -12.04 3.87
N GLU A 113 -10.43 -12.59 4.93
CA GLU A 113 -11.08 -13.60 5.77
C GLU A 113 -11.77 -12.98 7.00
N SER A 114 -11.20 -11.91 7.55
CA SER A 114 -11.78 -11.13 8.65
C SER A 114 -11.14 -9.73 8.73
N ASN A 115 -11.43 -8.98 9.79
CA ASN A 115 -10.90 -7.63 10.05
C ASN A 115 -9.36 -7.56 10.12
N SER A 116 -8.68 -8.67 10.42
CA SER A 116 -7.22 -8.73 10.52
C SER A 116 -6.68 -10.09 10.10
N LYS A 117 -7.37 -10.77 9.17
CA LYS A 117 -6.94 -12.05 8.62
C LYS A 117 -7.03 -12.07 7.10
N PHE A 118 -5.93 -12.43 6.45
CA PHE A 118 -5.78 -12.40 5.00
C PHE A 118 -5.09 -13.65 4.48
N HIS A 119 -5.41 -14.02 3.23
CA HIS A 119 -4.70 -15.05 2.47
C HIS A 119 -4.14 -14.41 1.20
N LEU A 120 -2.81 -14.34 1.09
CA LEU A 120 -2.11 -13.85 -0.09
C LEU A 120 -1.70 -15.03 -0.97
N ILE A 121 -2.05 -14.95 -2.26
CA ILE A 121 -1.67 -15.92 -3.27
C ILE A 121 -1.05 -15.16 -4.44
N ALA A 122 0.17 -15.52 -4.82
CA ALA A 122 0.84 -15.06 -6.02
C ALA A 122 1.43 -16.29 -6.71
N LYS A 123 0.78 -16.78 -7.78
CA LYS A 123 1.23 -17.99 -8.50
C LYS A 123 1.26 -17.73 -10.02
N PRO A 124 2.10 -16.80 -10.49
CA PRO A 124 2.14 -16.39 -11.90
C PRO A 124 2.47 -17.57 -12.81
N LYS A 125 1.56 -17.93 -13.73
CA LYS A 125 1.73 -19.09 -14.62
C LYS A 125 2.97 -19.02 -15.51
N HIS A 126 3.40 -17.82 -15.87
CA HIS A 126 4.56 -17.60 -16.74
C HIS A 126 5.89 -17.53 -15.98
N SER A 127 5.87 -17.55 -14.64
CA SER A 127 7.06 -17.52 -13.79
C SER A 127 6.84 -18.35 -12.52
N PRO A 128 6.50 -19.66 -12.63
CA PRO A 128 6.17 -20.49 -11.47
C PRO A 128 7.33 -20.63 -10.46
N GLU A 129 8.56 -20.37 -10.90
CA GLU A 129 9.77 -20.32 -10.08
C GLU A 129 9.74 -19.21 -9.01
N LEU A 130 8.83 -18.25 -9.12
CA LEU A 130 8.57 -17.19 -8.15
C LEU A 130 7.08 -17.22 -7.76
N SER A 131 6.78 -17.86 -6.63
CA SER A 131 5.40 -17.98 -6.13
C SER A 131 5.32 -17.78 -4.62
N LEU A 132 4.18 -17.32 -4.12
CA LEU A 132 3.94 -17.06 -2.70
C LEU A 132 2.51 -17.47 -2.33
N ASP A 133 2.36 -18.13 -1.18
CA ASP A 133 1.08 -18.55 -0.60
C ASP A 133 1.17 -18.37 0.92
N LEU A 134 0.61 -17.27 1.43
CA LEU A 134 0.78 -16.84 2.82
C LEU A 134 -0.55 -16.60 3.52
N ILE A 135 -0.66 -17.08 4.75
CA ILE A 135 -1.73 -16.73 5.69
C ILE A 135 -1.18 -15.70 6.67
N LEU A 136 -1.90 -14.59 6.80
CA LEU A 136 -1.57 -13.46 7.65
C LEU A 136 -2.66 -13.30 8.71
N ASN A 137 -2.26 -13.20 9.98
CA ASN A 137 -3.17 -13.03 11.11
C ASN A 137 -2.68 -11.90 12.03
N GLY A 138 -3.55 -10.98 12.40
CA GLY A 138 -3.29 -9.93 13.38
C GLY A 138 -4.44 -9.75 14.36
N ASP A 139 -4.28 -8.81 15.28
CA ASP A 139 -5.34 -8.37 16.18
C ASP A 139 -6.08 -7.16 15.59
N ASN A 140 -7.39 -7.11 15.76
CA ASN A 140 -8.21 -5.98 15.33
C ASN A 140 -7.79 -4.67 16.03
N SER A 141 -7.21 -4.73 17.23
CA SER A 141 -6.63 -3.57 17.91
C SER A 141 -5.44 -2.95 17.14
N GLU A 142 -4.82 -3.72 16.24
CA GLU A 142 -3.68 -3.26 15.45
C GLU A 142 -4.07 -2.34 14.31
N ILE A 143 -5.35 -2.27 13.93
CA ILE A 143 -5.79 -1.37 12.84
C ILE A 143 -5.45 0.08 13.18
N LEU A 144 -4.56 0.67 12.37
CA LEU A 144 -3.97 1.98 12.59
C LEU A 144 -4.51 2.99 11.58
N LEU A 145 -5.49 3.79 11.99
CA LEU A 145 -6.01 4.89 11.15
C LEU A 145 -5.03 6.07 11.12
N HIS A 146 -4.63 6.51 9.93
CA HIS A 146 -3.72 7.63 9.72
C HIS A 146 -4.42 8.99 9.67
N GLY A 147 -3.65 10.07 9.80
CA GLY A 147 -4.19 11.42 9.72
C GLY A 147 -5.30 11.66 10.76
N ASN A 148 -6.32 12.44 10.37
CA ASN A 148 -7.48 12.66 11.21
C ASN A 148 -8.55 11.59 10.94
N LYS A 149 -8.63 10.58 11.81
CA LYS A 149 -9.59 9.46 11.71
C LYS A 149 -9.56 8.77 10.33
N GLY A 150 -8.37 8.56 9.78
CA GLY A 150 -8.12 7.93 8.48
C GLY A 150 -8.06 8.91 7.30
N LYS A 151 -8.46 10.17 7.48
CA LYS A 151 -8.26 11.22 6.46
C LYS A 151 -6.81 11.71 6.50
N SER A 152 -5.99 11.24 5.57
CA SER A 152 -4.57 11.59 5.43
C SER A 152 -4.36 12.66 4.36
N VAL A 153 -4.07 13.90 4.78
CA VAL A 153 -3.67 14.97 3.86
C VAL A 153 -2.29 14.69 3.25
N LYS A 154 -2.10 15.13 2.00
CA LYS A 154 -0.87 14.94 1.22
C LYS A 154 -0.19 16.26 0.88
N SER A 155 -0.85 17.38 1.16
CA SER A 155 -0.26 18.71 1.09
C SER A 155 -0.85 19.64 2.15
N ARG A 156 0.00 20.46 2.80
CA ARG A 156 -0.43 21.51 3.73
C ARG A 156 -1.00 22.74 3.02
N THR A 157 -0.58 22.99 1.79
CA THR A 157 -1.06 24.12 0.99
C THR A 157 -2.31 23.77 0.19
N ASP A 158 -2.61 22.47 0.04
CA ASP A 158 -3.87 21.98 -0.54
C ASP A 158 -4.50 20.88 0.34
N PRO A 159 -5.25 21.25 1.41
CA PRO A 159 -5.89 20.28 2.30
C PRO A 159 -6.97 19.41 1.64
N ASN A 160 -7.41 19.76 0.42
CA ASN A 160 -8.32 18.95 -0.37
C ASN A 160 -7.59 17.80 -1.07
N PHE A 161 -6.26 17.83 -1.10
CA PHE A 161 -5.45 16.72 -1.54
C PHE A 161 -5.21 15.75 -0.38
N TYR A 162 -6.09 14.76 -0.28
CA TYR A 162 -6.05 13.74 0.77
C TYR A 162 -6.46 12.37 0.23
N SER A 163 -6.19 11.36 1.04
CA SER A 163 -6.67 9.99 0.91
C SER A 163 -7.35 9.53 2.19
N TYR A 164 -8.12 8.46 2.09
CA TYR A 164 -8.48 7.63 3.22
C TYR A 164 -7.42 6.54 3.35
N TYR A 165 -6.87 6.37 4.55
CA TYR A 165 -5.65 5.60 4.73
C TYR A 165 -5.58 4.97 6.13
N TYR A 166 -5.33 3.66 6.17
CA TYR A 166 -5.00 2.93 7.39
C TYR A 166 -3.96 1.85 7.10
N SER A 167 -3.32 1.38 8.17
CA SER A 167 -2.46 0.20 8.17
C SER A 167 -2.99 -0.90 9.08
N ILE A 168 -2.51 -2.12 8.87
CA ILE A 168 -2.52 -3.20 9.86
C ILE A 168 -1.08 -3.71 9.98
N PRO A 169 -0.32 -3.24 10.99
CA PRO A 169 1.00 -3.78 11.30
C PRO A 169 0.88 -5.12 12.03
N ARG A 170 2.03 -5.74 12.29
CA ARG A 170 2.18 -6.91 13.17
C ARG A 170 1.34 -8.11 12.75
N LEU A 171 1.12 -8.27 11.45
CA LEU A 171 0.47 -9.45 10.89
C LEU A 171 1.47 -10.62 10.98
N SER A 172 1.15 -11.60 11.83
CA SER A 172 1.88 -12.87 11.90
C SER A 172 1.66 -13.66 10.62
N THR A 173 2.78 -14.04 9.99
CA THR A 173 2.76 -14.57 8.62
C THR A 173 3.39 -15.96 8.57
N ARG A 174 2.71 -16.91 7.92
CA ARG A 174 3.18 -18.28 7.66
C ARG A 174 2.73 -18.75 6.30
N GLY A 175 3.40 -19.75 5.73
CA GLY A 175 2.99 -20.35 4.46
C GLY A 175 4.17 -20.87 3.65
N GLU A 176 4.11 -20.73 2.33
CA GLU A 176 5.12 -21.24 1.40
C GLU A 176 5.60 -20.14 0.44
N LEU A 177 6.91 -20.12 0.21
CA LEU A 177 7.57 -19.34 -0.83
C LEU A 177 8.20 -20.32 -1.83
N THR A 178 8.02 -20.09 -3.12
CA THR A 178 8.84 -20.71 -4.16
C THR A 178 9.75 -19.65 -4.74
N LEU A 179 11.06 -19.88 -4.68
CA LEU A 179 12.08 -18.98 -5.21
C LEU A 179 13.11 -19.81 -5.98
N ASN A 180 13.40 -19.44 -7.23
CA ASN A 180 14.26 -20.20 -8.15
C ASN A 180 13.84 -21.67 -8.28
N GLY A 181 12.52 -21.91 -8.27
CA GLY A 181 11.93 -23.26 -8.37
C GLY A 181 12.04 -24.10 -7.09
N LYS A 182 12.69 -23.61 -6.02
CA LYS A 182 12.76 -24.28 -4.74
C LYS A 182 11.61 -23.84 -3.84
N LYS A 183 10.85 -24.80 -3.31
CA LYS A 183 9.86 -24.57 -2.25
C LYS A 183 10.55 -24.38 -0.91
N ILE A 184 10.14 -23.34 -0.19
CA ILE A 184 10.68 -22.88 1.08
C ILE A 184 9.50 -22.72 2.02
N GLN A 185 9.51 -23.47 3.12
CA GLN A 185 8.48 -23.34 4.15
C GLN A 185 8.76 -22.12 5.02
N ILE A 186 7.78 -21.22 5.12
CA ILE A 186 7.83 -20.02 5.94
C ILE A 186 7.26 -20.36 7.31
N GLU A 187 8.16 -20.55 8.27
CA GLU A 187 7.80 -20.88 9.64
C GLU A 187 7.20 -19.66 10.36
N SER A 188 7.75 -18.46 10.12
CA SER A 188 7.26 -17.24 10.74
C SER A 188 7.54 -16.02 9.87
N GLY A 189 6.90 -14.92 10.19
CA GLY A 189 7.09 -13.65 9.51
C GLY A 189 6.29 -12.55 10.20
N ASN A 190 6.66 -11.32 9.91
CA ASN A 190 5.95 -10.14 10.36
C ASN A 190 5.68 -9.24 9.15
N SER A 191 4.40 -9.01 8.90
CA SER A 191 3.91 -8.26 7.76
C SER A 191 3.17 -6.99 8.18
N TRP A 192 3.23 -6.01 7.29
CA TRP A 192 2.54 -4.73 7.35
C TRP A 192 1.62 -4.62 6.14
N MET A 193 0.34 -4.35 6.39
CA MET A 193 -0.64 -4.06 5.35
C MET A 193 -0.95 -2.58 5.34
N ASP A 194 -1.06 -2.00 4.15
CA ASP A 194 -1.57 -0.65 3.92
C ASP A 194 -2.73 -0.69 2.93
N HIS A 195 -3.75 0.13 3.21
CA HIS A 195 -4.85 0.37 2.28
C HIS A 195 -5.13 1.86 2.15
N GLU A 196 -5.05 2.36 0.92
CA GLU A 196 -5.21 3.77 0.62
C GLU A 196 -6.09 4.00 -0.61
N TRP A 197 -7.12 4.84 -0.48
CA TRP A 197 -7.94 5.28 -1.61
C TRP A 197 -8.15 6.79 -1.64
N SER A 198 -8.26 7.33 -2.85
CA SER A 198 -8.41 8.77 -3.07
C SER A 198 -9.23 9.08 -4.32
N THR A 199 -9.48 10.36 -4.56
CA THR A 199 -10.15 10.86 -5.76
C THR A 199 -11.55 10.26 -5.94
N PRO A 200 -12.53 10.67 -5.11
CA PRO A 200 -13.93 10.28 -5.33
C PRO A 200 -14.38 10.62 -6.76
N PHE A 201 -15.24 9.79 -7.36
CA PHE A 201 -15.74 10.01 -8.72
C PHE A 201 -16.38 11.38 -8.93
N TYR A 202 -17.11 11.88 -7.93
CA TYR A 202 -17.78 13.17 -7.94
C TYR A 202 -16.84 14.36 -7.66
N SER A 203 -15.54 14.11 -7.42
CA SER A 203 -14.59 15.16 -7.09
C SER A 203 -14.00 15.82 -8.35
N ASN A 204 -13.97 17.16 -8.34
CA ASN A 204 -13.29 17.99 -9.34
C ASN A 204 -11.83 18.26 -8.94
N LEU A 205 -11.20 17.34 -8.19
CA LEU A 205 -9.84 17.53 -7.70
C LEU A 205 -8.88 17.70 -8.88
N LYS A 206 -8.20 18.84 -8.92
CA LYS A 206 -7.25 19.18 -10.00
C LYS A 206 -6.00 18.30 -9.97
N THR A 207 -5.66 17.72 -8.82
CA THR A 207 -4.49 16.83 -8.64
C THR A 207 -4.96 15.51 -8.05
N THR A 208 -4.63 14.40 -8.73
CA THR A 208 -4.85 13.04 -8.21
C THR A 208 -3.54 12.50 -7.66
N LEU A 209 -3.59 11.55 -6.72
CA LEU A 209 -2.37 10.87 -6.21
C LEU A 209 -1.57 10.21 -7.35
N SER A 210 -2.27 9.67 -8.34
CA SER A 210 -1.69 9.02 -9.52
C SER A 210 -1.13 9.97 -10.59
N HIS A 211 -1.12 11.29 -10.35
CA HIS A 211 -0.57 12.23 -11.33
C HIS A 211 0.93 11.97 -11.53
N PRO A 212 1.43 11.88 -12.79
CA PRO A 212 2.81 11.44 -13.06
C PRO A 212 3.90 12.40 -12.56
N SER A 213 3.55 13.64 -12.20
CA SER A 213 4.50 14.57 -11.57
C SER A 213 4.73 14.28 -10.08
N ASN A 214 3.81 13.56 -9.43
CA ASN A 214 3.91 13.28 -8.01
C ASN A 214 5.03 12.25 -7.77
N SER A 215 5.72 12.38 -6.65
CA SER A 215 6.64 11.37 -6.14
C SER A 215 6.63 11.35 -4.63
N TRP A 216 7.05 10.23 -4.05
CA TRP A 216 7.14 10.11 -2.60
C TRP A 216 8.20 9.11 -2.18
N ASP A 217 8.64 9.25 -0.93
CA ASP A 217 9.36 8.22 -0.18
C ASP A 217 8.43 7.76 0.92
N TRP A 218 8.40 6.46 1.22
CA TRP A 218 7.53 5.89 2.25
C TRP A 218 8.28 4.84 3.06
N VAL A 219 8.02 4.81 4.36
CA VAL A 219 8.57 3.83 5.29
C VAL A 219 7.50 3.34 6.26
N CYS A 220 7.58 2.07 6.64
CA CYS A 220 6.88 1.50 7.79
C CYS A 220 7.89 0.83 8.72
N ILE A 221 7.83 1.10 10.02
CA ILE A 221 8.77 0.53 10.99
C ILE A 221 7.95 -0.07 12.12
N GLN A 222 8.22 -1.33 12.42
CA GLN A 222 7.67 -2.06 13.55
C GLN A 222 8.77 -2.23 14.59
N LEU A 223 8.72 -1.43 15.65
CA LEU A 223 9.73 -1.44 16.70
C LEU A 223 9.50 -2.60 17.68
N GLU A 224 10.60 -3.08 18.26
CA GLU A 224 10.61 -4.20 19.22
C GLU A 224 9.85 -3.88 20.52
N ASP A 225 9.80 -2.61 20.91
CA ASP A 225 9.06 -2.15 22.09
C ASP A 225 7.53 -2.22 21.90
N GLY A 226 7.05 -2.52 20.69
CA GLY A 226 5.64 -2.52 20.32
C GLY A 226 5.16 -1.25 19.62
N SER A 227 6.04 -0.27 19.39
CA SER A 227 5.70 0.97 18.69
C SER A 227 5.71 0.81 17.16
N ASP A 228 4.84 1.52 16.46
CA ASP A 228 4.71 1.49 15.00
C ASP A 228 4.86 2.88 14.39
N ILE A 229 5.60 2.97 13.29
CA ILE A 229 5.82 4.22 12.57
C ILE A 229 5.44 4.01 11.11
N MET A 230 4.55 4.84 10.59
CA MET A 230 4.37 5.04 9.15
C MET A 230 4.73 6.48 8.85
N ALA A 231 5.62 6.72 7.89
CA ALA A 231 5.97 8.06 7.47
C ALA A 231 6.18 8.13 5.96
N PHE A 232 5.86 9.27 5.37
CA PHE A 232 6.13 9.53 3.98
C PHE A 232 6.56 10.98 3.73
N ASN A 233 7.44 11.16 2.75
CA ASN A 233 7.78 12.44 2.17
C ASN A 233 7.06 12.56 0.83
N PHE A 234 6.22 13.57 0.66
CA PHE A 234 5.48 13.80 -0.56
C PHE A 234 6.02 14.99 -1.35
N ARG A 235 6.10 14.86 -2.67
CA ARG A 235 6.49 15.92 -3.61
C ARG A 235 5.47 15.96 -4.75
N LYS A 236 4.79 17.10 -4.92
CA LYS A 236 3.79 17.29 -5.99
C LYS A 236 4.41 17.30 -7.39
N THR A 237 5.63 17.85 -7.48
CA THR A 237 6.47 17.83 -8.68
C THR A 237 7.91 17.57 -8.26
N ILE A 238 8.77 17.14 -9.18
CA ILE A 238 10.21 16.92 -8.91
C ILE A 238 10.94 18.18 -8.39
N HIS A 239 10.40 19.37 -8.65
CA HIS A 239 10.93 20.66 -8.19
C HIS A 239 10.23 21.21 -6.94
N SER A 240 9.19 20.53 -6.44
CA SER A 240 8.48 20.95 -5.23
C SER A 240 9.29 20.62 -3.98
N ASN A 241 9.25 21.48 -2.97
CA ASN A 241 9.71 21.14 -1.63
C ASN A 241 8.97 19.90 -1.11
N SER A 242 9.68 19.01 -0.43
CA SER A 242 9.06 17.83 0.19
C SER A 242 8.21 18.23 1.40
N GLU A 243 7.09 17.54 1.54
CA GLU A 243 6.21 17.62 2.69
C GLU A 243 6.18 16.28 3.42
N SER A 244 6.65 16.25 4.65
CA SER A 244 6.67 15.02 5.47
C SER A 244 5.37 14.86 6.24
N PHE A 245 4.84 13.65 6.29
CA PHE A 245 3.68 13.26 7.07
C PHE A 245 3.91 11.88 7.70
N GLY A 246 3.10 11.53 8.69
CA GLY A 246 3.22 10.20 9.31
C GLY A 246 2.39 10.02 10.55
N THR A 247 2.40 8.80 11.05
CA THR A 247 1.73 8.34 12.26
C THR A 247 2.73 7.53 13.08
N ILE A 248 2.84 7.87 14.36
CA ILE A 248 3.58 7.08 15.36
C ILE A 248 2.55 6.57 16.36
N ARG A 249 2.44 5.25 16.52
CA ARG A 249 1.70 4.63 17.62
C ARG A 249 2.73 4.07 18.59
N PHE A 250 2.73 4.55 19.82
CA PHE A 250 3.59 4.00 20.87
C PHE A 250 3.01 2.68 21.39
N SER A 251 3.84 1.86 22.01
CA SER A 251 3.44 0.63 22.70
C SER A 251 2.33 0.81 23.75
N SER A 252 2.22 2.01 24.32
CA SER A 252 1.09 2.42 25.18
C SER A 252 -0.26 2.57 24.47
N GLY A 253 -0.30 2.45 23.14
CA GLY A 253 -1.45 2.75 22.29
C GLY A 253 -1.61 4.24 21.96
N LYS A 254 -0.84 5.14 22.59
CA LYS A 254 -0.88 6.58 22.30
C LYS A 254 -0.42 6.86 20.88
N LYS A 255 -1.24 7.59 20.11
CA LYS A 255 -0.97 7.95 18.72
C LYS A 255 -0.57 9.41 18.56
N PHE A 256 0.47 9.66 17.78
CA PHE A 256 0.89 10.98 17.32
C PHE A 256 0.86 11.05 15.79
N THR A 257 0.44 12.19 15.26
CA THR A 257 0.43 12.44 13.82
C THR A 257 1.39 13.56 13.46
N LEU A 258 2.26 13.31 12.50
CA LEU A 258 3.27 14.24 12.01
C LEU A 258 2.65 15.20 10.99
N ASN A 259 1.90 16.19 11.48
CA ASN A 259 1.16 17.12 10.60
C ASN A 259 1.77 18.52 10.51
N LYS A 260 2.61 18.89 11.48
CA LYS A 260 3.33 20.19 11.48
C LYS A 260 4.71 20.01 10.87
N LYS A 261 5.30 21.10 10.35
CA LYS A 261 6.76 21.16 10.13
C LYS A 261 7.42 21.02 11.51
N ALA A 262 7.60 19.79 11.95
CA ALA A 262 8.45 19.53 13.09
C ALA A 262 9.86 19.41 12.51
N LYS A 263 10.73 20.37 12.86
CA LYS A 263 12.16 20.06 12.95
C LYS A 263 12.26 19.04 14.09
N PHE A 264 12.20 17.77 13.76
CA PHE A 264 12.80 16.77 14.63
C PHE A 264 14.29 16.87 14.35
N ASP A 265 15.09 17.33 15.30
CA ASP A 265 16.56 17.29 15.22
C ASP A 265 17.11 15.83 15.21
N SER A 266 16.31 14.85 14.80
CA SER A 266 16.63 13.42 14.89
C SER A 266 15.92 12.50 13.88
N PHE A 267 15.15 13.01 12.90
CA PHE A 267 14.77 12.19 11.74
C PHE A 267 15.05 12.94 10.44
N LEU A 268 16.29 12.82 10.00
CA LEU A 268 16.69 13.12 8.63
C LEU A 268 16.65 11.78 7.88
N ILE A 269 15.69 11.61 6.97
CA ILE A 269 15.80 10.53 5.97
C ILE A 269 16.88 11.01 4.99
N LEU A 270 18.13 10.72 5.32
CA LEU A 270 19.26 10.89 4.42
C LEU A 270 19.21 9.72 3.43
N PRO A 271 19.15 9.97 2.11
CA PRO A 271 19.41 8.93 1.13
C PRO A 271 20.90 8.64 1.18
N PHE A 272 21.31 7.80 2.12
CA PHE A 272 22.68 7.31 2.11
C PHE A 272 22.80 6.22 1.05
N GLY A 273 23.85 6.36 0.23
CA GLY A 273 24.46 5.27 -0.50
C GLY A 273 24.98 4.17 0.45
N PRO A 274 25.82 3.26 -0.06
CA PRO A 274 25.86 1.86 0.34
C PRO A 274 25.98 1.66 1.85
N VAL A 275 25.07 0.84 2.36
CA VAL A 275 24.89 0.41 3.75
C VAL A 275 26.24 0.19 4.45
N GLN A 276 26.54 1.04 5.44
CA GLN A 276 27.50 0.72 6.49
C GLN A 276 26.85 0.94 7.86
N GLU A 277 27.10 -0.04 8.73
CA GLU A 277 26.49 -0.30 10.01
C GLU A 277 26.51 0.89 10.98
N GLN A 278 25.37 1.14 11.63
CA GLN A 278 25.28 1.36 13.09
C GLN A 278 23.80 1.37 13.53
N THR A 279 23.14 0.21 13.51
CA THR A 279 21.87 0.00 14.24
C THR A 279 21.83 -1.44 14.74
N LYS A 280 22.24 -1.68 16.00
CA LYS A 280 22.27 -3.05 16.54
C LYS A 280 20.88 -3.63 16.83
N ASN A 281 19.80 -2.83 16.86
CA ASN A 281 18.45 -3.25 17.27
C ASN A 281 17.30 -2.67 16.41
N ILE A 282 17.46 -2.56 15.08
CA ILE A 282 16.35 -2.09 14.21
C ILE A 282 16.05 -3.13 13.13
N HIS A 283 14.86 -3.73 13.20
CA HIS A 283 14.26 -4.41 12.05
C HIS A 283 13.66 -3.34 11.12
N LEU A 284 14.46 -2.83 10.17
CA LEU A 284 13.95 -1.92 9.13
C LEU A 284 13.09 -2.70 8.13
N CYS A 285 11.87 -2.22 7.87
CA CYS A 285 11.05 -2.64 6.74
C CYS A 285 10.90 -1.46 5.76
N GLY A 286 11.25 -1.68 4.50
CA GLY A 286 10.91 -0.77 3.40
C GLY A 286 11.82 0.46 3.27
N ILE A 287 12.86 0.33 2.46
CA ILE A 287 13.31 1.43 1.60
C ILE A 287 12.89 1.02 0.19
N PHE A 288 11.73 1.47 -0.28
CA PHE A 288 11.37 1.37 -1.68
C PHE A 288 11.47 2.76 -2.31
N PRO A 289 12.52 3.04 -3.10
CA PRO A 289 12.41 4.11 -4.08
C PRO A 289 11.43 3.61 -5.14
N LEU A 290 10.17 4.05 -5.07
CA LEU A 290 9.21 3.87 -6.15
C LEU A 290 9.61 4.78 -7.31
N MET A 291 10.68 4.42 -8.03
CA MET A 291 11.08 5.05 -9.28
C MET A 291 10.39 4.29 -10.42
N LEU A 292 9.12 4.60 -10.65
CA LEU A 292 8.34 4.02 -11.74
C LEU A 292 8.94 4.46 -13.08
N LEU A 293 9.62 3.51 -13.72
CA LEU A 293 10.27 3.60 -15.02
C LEU A 293 9.21 3.69 -16.13
N LEU A 294 8.66 4.89 -16.38
CA LEU A 294 7.90 5.19 -17.61
C LEU A 294 8.79 5.95 -18.59
N LYS A 295 9.69 5.24 -19.27
CA LYS A 295 10.25 5.69 -20.55
C LYS A 295 10.79 4.50 -21.35
N LYS A 296 9.91 3.87 -22.10
CA LYS A 296 10.28 3.23 -23.37
C LYS A 296 9.12 3.37 -24.36
N ILE A 297 9.48 3.72 -25.59
CA ILE A 297 8.64 4.05 -26.77
C ILE A 297 8.33 5.55 -26.92
N GLN A 298 9.32 6.28 -27.45
CA GLN A 298 9.17 6.92 -28.77
C GLN A 298 10.58 7.18 -29.33
N SER A 299 10.95 6.39 -30.33
CA SER A 299 12.06 6.66 -31.24
C SER A 299 11.68 7.80 -32.20
N PHE A 300 12.72 8.44 -32.74
CA PHE A 300 12.81 9.37 -33.88
C PHE A 300 13.14 10.84 -33.58
N ILE A 301 14.20 11.27 -34.27
CA ILE A 301 14.69 12.62 -34.62
C ILE A 301 15.84 13.15 -33.74
N LEU A 302 17.04 12.93 -34.32
CA LEU A 302 18.33 13.64 -34.21
C LEU A 302 19.03 13.70 -32.84
#